data_AF-A0A7S0RMG0-F1
#
_entry.id   AF-A0A7S0RMG0-F1
#
_cell.length_a   1.000
_cell.length_b   1.000
_cell.length_c   1.000
_cell.angle_alpha   90.00
_cell.angle_beta   90.00
_cell.angle_gamma   90.00
#
_symmetry.space_group_name_H-M   'P 1'
#
loop_
_entity.id
_entity.type
_entity.pdbx_description
1 polymer ?
#
loop_
_entity_poly.entity_id
_entity_poly.type
_entity_poly.pdbx_seq_one_letter_code
_entity_poly.pdbx_strand_id
1 'polypeptide(L)'
;MLACTSISPDDVGRGLKGDSHLQPWAILTLFMALAYIAASLDASGLFGWLALHITRASRGDGRLLFLLYFLLSSALTAATSNDVSIMTLTPIILYFAAATRTDPLPFLAAEFVAANVWSMALFVGNPTNIIVAQAYRMTFLEYSRWMVLPTLAAGTVAM
;
A
#
# COMPACT_ATOMS: atom_id res chain seq x y z
N MET A 1 2.09 -28.97 -3.79
CA MET A 1 1.44 -29.98 -2.91
C MET A 1 2.40 -30.76 -2.00
N LEU A 2 3.73 -30.59 -2.07
CA LEU A 2 4.69 -31.36 -1.24
C LEU A 2 4.93 -30.81 0.18
N ALA A 3 4.49 -29.59 0.51
CA ALA A 3 4.73 -28.97 1.83
C ALA A 3 3.61 -29.21 2.86
N CYS A 4 2.45 -29.73 2.44
CA CYS A 4 1.28 -29.86 3.32
C CYS A 4 1.27 -31.14 4.17
N THR A 5 2.15 -32.11 3.90
CA THR A 5 2.23 -33.38 4.63
C THR A 5 3.27 -33.40 5.74
N SER A 6 4.08 -32.33 5.91
CA SER A 6 5.13 -32.23 6.92
C SER A 6 4.80 -31.32 8.11
N ILE A 7 3.62 -30.70 8.11
CA ILE A 7 3.20 -29.78 9.19
C ILE A 7 2.22 -30.53 10.09
N SER A 8 2.64 -30.84 11.32
CA SER A 8 1.79 -31.49 12.30
C SER A 8 0.81 -30.48 12.92
N PRO A 9 -0.40 -30.87 13.36
CA PRO A 9 -1.35 -29.97 14.01
C PRO A 9 -0.76 -29.23 15.23
N ASP A 10 0.20 -29.85 15.91
CA ASP A 10 0.95 -29.26 17.03
C ASP A 10 1.91 -28.15 16.60
N ASP A 11 2.47 -28.22 15.38
CA ASP A 11 3.33 -27.18 14.81
C ASP A 11 2.51 -25.95 14.42
N VAL A 12 1.27 -26.17 13.93
CA VAL A 12 0.30 -25.09 13.69
C VAL A 12 -0.11 -24.42 15.01
N GLY A 13 -0.36 -25.22 16.06
CA GLY A 13 -0.70 -24.72 17.39
C GLY A 13 0.43 -23.90 18.04
N ARG A 14 1.70 -24.33 17.87
CA ARG A 14 2.89 -23.59 18.31
C ARG A 14 3.13 -22.32 17.49
N GLY A 15 2.92 -22.39 16.17
CA GLY A 15 3.00 -21.24 15.28
C GLY A 15 1.96 -20.16 15.61
N LEU A 16 0.75 -20.56 16.03
CA LEU A 16 -0.32 -19.64 16.47
C LEU A 16 -0.09 -19.07 17.87
N LYS A 17 0.40 -19.85 18.83
CA LYS A 17 0.67 -19.35 20.19
C LYS A 17 1.80 -18.32 20.22
N GLY A 18 2.74 -18.41 19.27
CA GLY A 18 3.96 -17.62 19.29
C GLY A 18 4.94 -18.14 20.33
N ASP A 19 6.21 -17.85 20.10
CA ASP A 19 7.33 -18.17 21.01
C ASP A 19 8.02 -16.85 21.40
N SER A 20 8.97 -16.92 22.33
CA SER A 20 9.89 -15.82 22.71
C SER A 20 10.55 -15.08 21.54
N HIS A 21 10.52 -15.65 20.33
CA HIS A 21 11.08 -15.10 19.11
C HIS A 21 10.07 -14.56 18.08
N LEU A 22 8.78 -14.92 18.17
CA LEU A 22 7.76 -14.49 17.22
C LEU A 22 6.45 -14.29 17.99
N GLN A 23 5.93 -13.06 17.98
CA GLN A 23 4.62 -12.73 18.54
C GLN A 23 3.64 -12.38 17.40
N PRO A 24 3.00 -13.39 16.76
CA PRO A 24 2.06 -13.17 15.66
C PRO A 24 0.94 -12.19 16.05
N TRP A 25 0.45 -12.30 17.28
CA TRP A 25 -0.66 -11.50 17.79
C TRP A 25 -0.34 -10.01 17.82
N ALA A 26 0.82 -9.60 18.33
CA ALA A 26 1.18 -8.18 18.41
C ALA A 26 1.30 -7.55 17.00
N ILE A 27 1.83 -8.31 16.04
CA ILE A 27 2.00 -7.87 14.67
C ILE A 27 0.66 -7.83 13.94
N LEU A 28 -0.17 -8.86 14.12
CA LEU A 28 -1.54 -8.88 13.59
C LEU A 28 -2.35 -7.71 14.16
N THR A 29 -2.23 -7.42 15.45
CA THR A 29 -2.88 -6.26 16.07
C THR A 29 -2.38 -4.95 15.48
N LEU A 30 -1.06 -4.77 15.29
CA LEU A 30 -0.51 -3.57 14.66
C LEU A 30 -1.01 -3.41 13.21
N PHE A 31 -0.97 -4.48 12.43
CA PHE A 31 -1.47 -4.49 11.05
C PHE A 31 -2.97 -4.15 10.99
N MET A 32 -3.79 -4.82 11.81
CA MET A 32 -5.23 -4.58 11.88
C MET A 32 -5.55 -3.16 12.34
N ALA A 33 -4.79 -2.61 13.30
CA ALA A 33 -4.96 -1.24 13.77
C ALA A 33 -4.66 -0.23 12.66
N LEU A 34 -3.54 -0.39 11.93
CA LEU A 34 -3.17 0.52 10.86
C LEU A 34 -4.13 0.40 9.66
N ALA A 35 -4.50 -0.82 9.28
CA ALA A 35 -5.50 -1.08 8.25
C ALA A 35 -6.86 -0.48 8.61
N TYR A 36 -7.26 -0.54 9.88
CA TYR A 36 -8.48 0.08 10.37
C TYR A 36 -8.42 1.62 10.30
N ILE A 37 -7.31 2.22 10.71
CA ILE A 37 -7.10 3.68 10.61
C ILE A 37 -7.19 4.12 9.15
N ALA A 38 -6.51 3.41 8.26
CA ALA A 38 -6.55 3.64 6.82
C ALA A 38 -7.97 3.55 6.25
N ALA A 39 -8.69 2.47 6.54
CA ALA A 39 -10.07 2.28 6.08
C ALA A 39 -11.02 3.33 6.68
N SER A 40 -10.78 3.77 7.92
CA SER A 40 -11.57 4.82 8.56
C SER A 40 -11.31 6.19 7.91
N LEU A 41 -10.06 6.49 7.56
CA LEU A 41 -9.71 7.70 6.79
C LEU A 41 -10.33 7.68 5.40
N ASP A 42 -10.37 6.52 4.75
CA ASP A 42 -11.05 6.35 3.47
C ASP A 42 -12.57 6.55 3.59
N ALA A 43 -13.20 5.90 4.57
CA ALA A 43 -14.63 6.04 4.85
C ALA A 43 -15.03 7.47 5.24
N SER A 44 -14.11 8.25 5.82
CA SER A 44 -14.31 9.67 6.12
C SER A 44 -14.31 10.57 4.87
N GLY A 45 -13.90 10.02 3.72
CA GLY A 45 -13.82 10.75 2.45
C GLY A 45 -12.59 11.65 2.32
N LEU A 46 -11.62 11.57 3.25
CA LEU A 46 -10.40 12.39 3.23
C LEU A 46 -9.61 12.21 1.94
N PHE A 47 -9.42 10.96 1.53
CA PHE A 47 -8.67 10.61 0.33
C PHE A 47 -9.38 11.07 -0.96
N GLY A 48 -10.71 10.96 -1.00
CA GLY A 48 -11.54 11.53 -2.06
C GLY A 48 -11.44 13.05 -2.14
N TRP A 49 -11.46 13.72 -0.99
CA TRP A 49 -11.28 15.17 -0.90
C TRP A 49 -9.89 15.61 -1.37
N LEU A 50 -8.82 14.91 -0.97
CA LEU A 50 -7.45 15.18 -1.40
C LEU A 50 -7.30 15.06 -2.92
N ALA A 51 -7.85 14.00 -3.51
CA ALA A 51 -7.80 13.80 -4.95
C ALA A 51 -8.53 14.91 -5.71
N LEU A 52 -9.73 15.31 -5.26
CA LEU A 52 -10.47 16.45 -5.85
C LEU A 52 -9.70 17.77 -5.71
N HIS A 53 -9.05 17.98 -4.58
CA HIS A 53 -8.25 19.18 -4.34
C HIS A 53 -7.05 19.26 -5.31
N ILE A 54 -6.36 18.15 -5.52
CA ILE A 54 -5.23 18.03 -6.45
C ILE A 54 -5.68 18.21 -7.90
N THR A 55 -6.82 17.65 -8.28
CA THR A 55 -7.39 17.85 -9.63
C THR A 55 -7.66 19.33 -9.90
N ARG A 56 -8.16 20.07 -8.90
CA ARG A 56 -8.33 21.54 -9.02
C ARG A 56 -6.99 22.27 -9.07
N ALA A 57 -6.00 21.83 -8.30
CA ALA A 57 -4.67 22.42 -8.28
C ALA A 57 -3.93 22.27 -9.63
N SER A 58 -4.25 21.23 -10.40
CA SER A 58 -3.65 20.97 -11.71
C SER A 58 -3.99 21.99 -12.80
N ARG A 59 -5.00 22.86 -12.60
CA ARG A 59 -5.36 23.96 -13.51
C ARG A 59 -5.57 23.57 -14.99
N GLY A 60 -5.91 22.32 -15.27
CA GLY A 60 -6.17 21.81 -16.63
C GLY A 60 -4.94 21.33 -17.41
N ASP A 61 -3.73 21.35 -16.83
CA ASP A 61 -2.55 20.74 -17.44
C ASP A 61 -2.51 19.22 -17.15
N GLY A 62 -2.70 18.40 -18.17
CA GLY A 62 -2.74 16.94 -18.04
C GLY A 62 -1.44 16.31 -17.56
N ARG A 63 -0.27 16.93 -17.81
CA ARG A 63 1.02 16.41 -17.31
C ARG A 63 1.20 16.71 -15.83
N LEU A 64 0.82 17.93 -15.42
CA LEU A 64 0.83 18.32 -14.00
C LEU A 64 -0.16 17.46 -13.21
N LEU A 65 -1.34 17.17 -13.79
CA LEU A 65 -2.33 16.30 -13.17
C LEU A 65 -1.76 14.91 -12.93
N PHE A 66 -1.16 14.32 -13.94
CA PHE A 66 -0.56 13.00 -13.87
C PHE A 66 0.51 12.92 -12.77
N LEU A 67 1.42 13.90 -12.74
CA LEU A 67 2.48 13.96 -11.73
C LEU A 67 1.92 14.14 -10.32
N LEU A 68 0.94 15.02 -10.14
CA LEU A 68 0.30 15.23 -8.83
C LEU A 68 -0.49 13.99 -8.38
N TYR A 69 -1.12 13.28 -9.31
CA TYR A 69 -1.86 12.05 -9.02
C TYR A 69 -0.91 10.91 -8.63
N PHE A 70 0.21 10.78 -9.35
CA PHE A 70 1.27 9.83 -9.01
C PHE A 70 1.85 10.13 -7.63
N LEU A 71 2.16 11.40 -7.32
CA LEU A 71 2.65 11.81 -6.00
C LEU A 71 1.62 11.56 -4.88
N LEU A 72 0.34 11.85 -5.14
CA LEU A 72 -0.75 11.58 -4.20
C LEU A 72 -0.85 10.07 -3.93
N SER A 73 -0.92 9.25 -4.98
CA SER A 73 -1.00 7.79 -4.88
C SER A 73 0.21 7.22 -4.13
N SER A 74 1.40 7.73 -4.43
CA SER A 74 2.66 7.38 -3.75
C SER A 74 2.60 7.69 -2.26
N ALA A 75 2.17 8.89 -1.89
CA ALA A 75 2.06 9.33 -0.50
C ALA A 75 0.97 8.56 0.27
N LEU A 76 -0.20 8.35 -0.35
CA LEU A 76 -1.28 7.56 0.22
C LEU A 76 -0.83 6.14 0.49
N THR A 77 -0.26 5.48 -0.52
CA THR A 77 0.20 4.09 -0.44
C THR A 77 1.32 3.95 0.59
N ALA A 78 2.25 4.90 0.65
CA ALA A 78 3.30 4.88 1.65
C ALA A 78 2.77 5.02 3.08
N ALA A 79 1.67 5.75 3.29
CA ALA A 79 1.05 5.91 4.62
C ALA A 79 0.03 4.80 4.97
N THR A 80 -0.48 4.10 3.96
CA THR A 80 -1.63 3.21 4.03
C THR A 80 -1.23 1.83 3.46
N SER A 81 -2.18 1.06 2.94
CA SER A 81 -1.92 -0.14 2.14
C SER A 81 -2.19 0.12 0.65
N ASN A 82 -1.57 -0.69 -0.19
CA ASN A 82 -1.81 -0.70 -1.63
C ASN A 82 -3.31 -0.89 -1.94
N ASP A 83 -3.95 -1.88 -1.32
CA ASP A 83 -5.35 -2.23 -1.60
C ASP A 83 -6.32 -1.07 -1.33
N VAL A 84 -6.16 -0.39 -0.19
CA VAL A 84 -6.99 0.76 0.16
C VAL A 84 -6.73 1.90 -0.82
N SER A 85 -5.46 2.21 -1.12
CA SER A 85 -5.13 3.28 -2.07
C SER A 85 -5.76 3.04 -3.44
N ILE A 86 -5.69 1.81 -3.96
CA ILE A 86 -6.26 1.46 -5.27
C ILE A 86 -7.80 1.59 -5.25
N MET A 87 -8.44 0.98 -4.25
CA MET A 87 -9.91 0.99 -4.16
C MET A 87 -10.47 2.41 -4.07
N THR A 88 -9.75 3.32 -3.42
CA THR A 88 -10.15 4.71 -3.27
C THR A 88 -9.88 5.56 -4.52
N LEU A 89 -8.69 5.46 -5.10
CA LEU A 89 -8.27 6.35 -6.17
C LEU A 89 -8.86 5.94 -7.53
N THR A 90 -8.97 4.64 -7.81
CA THR A 90 -9.57 4.11 -9.03
C THR A 90 -10.93 4.74 -9.39
N PRO A 91 -11.96 4.75 -8.53
CA PRO A 91 -13.25 5.37 -8.88
C PRO A 91 -13.11 6.87 -9.15
N ILE A 92 -12.21 7.57 -8.46
CA ILE A 92 -11.97 9.00 -8.67
C ILE A 92 -11.36 9.26 -10.05
N ILE A 93 -10.40 8.44 -10.47
CA ILE A 93 -9.82 8.49 -11.82
C ILE A 93 -10.90 8.27 -12.88
N LEU A 94 -11.76 7.27 -12.68
CA LEU A 94 -12.85 6.96 -13.62
C LEU A 94 -13.85 8.12 -13.72
N TYR A 95 -14.27 8.71 -12.60
CA TYR A 95 -15.15 9.88 -12.60
C TYR A 95 -14.53 11.09 -13.30
N PHE A 96 -13.24 11.34 -13.04
CA PHE A 96 -12.51 12.42 -13.67
C PHE A 96 -12.39 12.20 -15.18
N ALA A 97 -11.92 11.03 -15.61
CA ALA A 97 -11.74 10.66 -17.00
C ALA A 97 -13.06 10.76 -17.79
N ALA A 98 -14.17 10.35 -17.18
CA ALA A 98 -15.51 10.51 -17.75
C ALA A 98 -15.91 11.99 -17.90
N ALA A 99 -15.60 12.84 -16.91
CA ALA A 99 -15.93 14.27 -16.94
C ALA A 99 -15.09 15.07 -17.95
N THR A 100 -13.80 14.72 -18.11
CA THR A 100 -12.88 15.40 -19.03
C THR A 100 -12.76 14.72 -20.39
N ARG A 101 -13.49 13.62 -20.62
CA ARG A 101 -13.40 12.76 -21.82
C ARG A 101 -11.96 12.36 -22.13
N THR A 102 -11.17 12.12 -21.09
CA THR A 102 -9.77 11.70 -21.20
C THR A 102 -9.70 10.19 -21.00
N ASP A 103 -8.68 9.54 -21.57
CA ASP A 103 -8.47 8.11 -21.35
C ASP A 103 -8.04 7.85 -19.89
N PRO A 104 -8.76 7.03 -19.09
CA PRO A 104 -8.38 6.69 -17.72
C PRO A 104 -7.19 5.73 -17.61
N LEU A 105 -6.88 4.97 -18.67
CA LEU A 105 -5.87 3.90 -18.65
C LEU A 105 -4.50 4.35 -18.14
N PRO A 106 -3.93 5.48 -18.60
CA PRO A 106 -2.62 5.94 -18.14
C PRO A 106 -2.60 6.26 -16.64
N PHE A 107 -3.68 6.86 -16.12
CA PHE A 107 -3.80 7.24 -14.72
C PHE A 107 -3.94 6.00 -13.82
N LEU A 108 -4.76 5.04 -14.22
CA LEU A 108 -4.92 3.76 -13.51
C LEU A 108 -3.62 2.94 -13.53
N ALA A 109 -2.91 2.91 -14.66
CA ALA A 109 -1.63 2.23 -14.76
C ALA A 109 -0.57 2.88 -13.84
N ALA A 110 -0.51 4.21 -13.82
CA ALA A 110 0.41 4.95 -12.96
C ALA A 110 0.08 4.77 -11.47
N GLU A 111 -1.20 4.81 -11.11
CA GLU A 111 -1.68 4.49 -9.76
C GLU A 111 -1.27 3.07 -9.36
N PHE A 112 -1.49 2.08 -10.23
CA PHE A 112 -1.15 0.69 -9.95
C PHE A 112 0.36 0.49 -9.73
N VAL A 113 1.19 1.11 -10.57
CA VAL A 113 2.65 1.06 -10.43
C VAL A 113 3.08 1.78 -9.15
N ALA A 114 2.58 2.99 -8.89
CA ALA A 114 2.89 3.75 -7.69
C ALA A 114 2.51 2.96 -6.42
N ALA A 115 1.29 2.40 -6.39
CA ALA A 115 0.80 1.66 -5.23
C ALA A 115 1.64 0.40 -4.96
N ASN A 116 2.11 -0.30 -6.00
CA ASN A 116 2.98 -1.45 -5.83
C ASN A 116 4.39 -1.06 -5.38
N VAL A 117 4.97 0.01 -5.93
CA VAL A 117 6.33 0.44 -5.61
C VAL A 117 6.40 1.02 -4.19
N TRP A 118 5.50 1.93 -3.84
CA TRP A 118 5.55 2.65 -2.57
C TRP A 118 5.06 1.82 -1.38
N SER A 119 4.19 0.83 -1.59
CA SER A 119 3.79 -0.10 -0.52
C SER A 119 4.94 -0.97 -0.01
N MET A 120 6.01 -1.14 -0.80
CA MET A 120 7.21 -1.87 -0.38
C MET A 120 8.04 -1.12 0.67
N ALA A 121 7.89 0.21 0.81
CA ALA A 121 8.70 1.01 1.75
C ALA A 121 8.42 0.68 3.22
N LEU A 122 7.15 0.41 3.54
CA LEU A 122 6.72 0.12 4.90
C LEU A 122 6.38 -1.34 5.08
N PHE A 123 6.75 -1.85 6.25
CA PHE A 123 6.36 -3.17 6.74
C PHE A 123 4.84 -3.41 6.65
N VAL A 124 4.03 -2.36 6.86
CA VAL A 124 2.56 -2.45 6.93
C VAL A 124 1.88 -2.19 5.57
N GLY A 125 2.64 -1.76 4.54
CA GLY A 125 2.07 -1.35 3.26
C GLY A 125 1.41 -2.49 2.47
N ASN A 126 1.79 -3.73 2.74
CA ASN A 126 1.22 -4.91 2.09
C ASN A 126 1.34 -6.15 3.00
N PRO A 127 0.31 -7.02 3.11
CA PRO A 127 0.39 -8.30 3.84
C PRO A 127 1.61 -9.15 3.50
N THR A 128 2.04 -9.14 2.24
CA THR A 128 3.21 -9.89 1.78
C THR A 128 4.51 -9.42 2.47
N ASN A 129 4.64 -8.12 2.73
CA ASN A 129 5.80 -7.54 3.41
C ASN A 129 5.89 -8.03 4.86
N ILE A 130 4.75 -8.14 5.52
CA ILE A 130 4.62 -8.63 6.90
C ILE A 130 5.09 -10.08 6.98
N ILE A 131 4.65 -10.92 6.04
CA ILE A 131 5.04 -12.34 6.00
C ILE A 131 6.56 -12.48 5.81
N VAL A 132 7.15 -11.72 4.88
CA VAL A 132 8.60 -11.76 4.62
C VAL A 132 9.38 -11.27 5.84
N ALA A 133 9.00 -10.13 6.41
CA ALA A 133 9.67 -9.58 7.57
C ALA A 133 9.57 -10.50 8.80
N GLN A 134 8.45 -11.19 8.97
CA GLN A 134 8.31 -12.23 10.00
C GLN A 134 9.22 -13.44 9.74
N ALA A 135 9.31 -13.92 8.51
CA ALA A 135 10.17 -15.05 8.15
C ALA A 135 11.66 -14.77 8.47
N TYR A 136 12.10 -13.52 8.30
CA TYR A 136 13.47 -13.07 8.58
C TYR A 136 13.66 -12.43 9.97
N ARG A 137 12.61 -12.41 10.82
CA ARG A 137 12.62 -11.79 12.16
C ARG A 137 13.09 -10.32 12.17
N MET A 138 12.71 -9.56 11.15
CA MET A 138 13.05 -8.14 11.05
C MET A 138 12.08 -7.31 11.88
N THR A 139 12.61 -6.36 12.65
CA THR A 139 11.79 -5.32 13.27
C THR A 139 11.25 -4.35 12.20
N PHE A 140 10.17 -3.62 12.51
CA PHE A 140 9.59 -2.60 11.61
C PHE A 140 10.66 -1.66 11.04
N LEU A 141 11.53 -1.16 11.92
CA LEU A 141 12.55 -0.19 11.56
C LEU A 141 13.66 -0.80 10.70
N GLU A 142 14.03 -2.07 10.95
CA GLU A 142 15.02 -2.79 10.14
C GLU A 142 14.47 -3.06 8.74
N TYR A 143 13.24 -3.57 8.64
CA TYR A 143 12.60 -3.82 7.35
C TYR A 143 12.52 -2.54 6.52
N SER A 144 12.00 -1.46 7.10
CA SER A 144 11.91 -0.17 6.41
C SER A 144 13.29 0.38 6.05
N ARG A 145 14.32 0.22 6.88
CA ARG A 145 15.68 0.68 6.54
C ARG A 145 16.24 -0.05 5.31
N TRP A 146 16.01 -1.35 5.20
CA TRP A 146 16.47 -2.13 4.04
C TRP A 146 15.64 -1.89 2.79
N MET A 147 14.34 -1.64 2.94
CA MET A 147 13.41 -1.50 1.82
C MET A 147 13.28 -0.08 1.29
N VAL A 148 13.56 0.96 2.09
CA VAL A 148 13.47 2.36 1.65
C VAL A 148 14.38 2.64 0.45
N LEU A 149 15.62 2.14 0.45
CA LEU A 149 16.55 2.30 -0.68
C LEU A 149 16.03 1.71 -2.00
N PRO A 150 15.67 0.41 -2.07
CA PRO A 150 15.12 -0.17 -3.29
C PRO A 150 13.77 0.44 -3.67
N THR A 151 12.93 0.83 -2.71
CA THR A 151 11.67 1.52 -3.01
C THR A 151 11.90 2.89 -3.63
N LEU A 152 12.85 3.68 -3.13
CA LEU A 152 13.19 4.98 -3.73
C LEU A 152 13.75 4.80 -5.15
N ALA A 153 14.66 3.82 -5.35
CA ALA A 153 15.20 3.52 -6.67
C ALA A 153 14.08 3.12 -7.65
N ALA A 154 13.20 2.21 -7.26
CA ALA A 154 12.05 1.81 -8.06
C ALA A 154 11.08 2.97 -8.30
N GLY A 155 10.86 3.83 -7.30
CA GLY A 155 9.99 5.01 -7.39
C GLY A 155 10.49 6.03 -8.41
N THR A 156 11.82 6.22 -8.49
CA THR A 156 12.42 7.12 -9.51
C THR A 156 12.34 6.57 -10.93
N VAL A 157 12.31 5.24 -11.11
CA VAL A 157 12.14 4.60 -12.42
C VAL A 157 10.68 4.55 -12.85
N ALA A 158 9.76 4.53 -11.88
CA ALA A 158 8.33 4.48 -12.10
C ALA A 158 7.69 5.83 -12.50
N MET A 159 8.42 6.94 -12.32
CA MET A 159 7.97 8.31 -12.59
C MET A 159 8.33 8.76 -14.01
#